data_AF-A0A2D8G8V0-F1
#
_entry.id   AF-A0A2D8G8V0-F1
#
_cell.length_a   1.000
_cell.length_b   1.000
_cell.length_c   1.000
_cell.angle_alpha   90.00
_cell.angle_beta   90.00
_cell.angle_gamma   90.00
#
_symmetry.space_group_name_H-M   'P 1'
#
loop_
_entity.id
_entity.type
_entity.pdbx_description
1 polymer ?
#
loop_
_entity_poly.entity_id
_entity_poly.type
_entity_poly.pdbx_seq_one_letter_code
_entity_poly.pdbx_strand_id
1 'polypeptide(L)'
;MKRKEKNEKNSKLAETFAERRSHVYPAHEWLAEKFPEYVQIMLDLDFEIRQKTKIYDEKMHELFHIIALAVKGSNPHNQPHLKAHIKKGLKLGLKPEEIAEALMVCVNPGGAMVLTYSVTCMLEALEELEEEGWQG
;
A
#
# COMPACT_ATOMS: atom_id res chain seq x y z
N MET A 1 4.81 -38.16 -3.79
CA MET A 1 5.34 -37.31 -2.70
C MET A 1 5.72 -35.92 -3.20
N LYS A 2 6.74 -35.76 -4.06
CA LYS A 2 7.22 -34.45 -4.57
C LYS A 2 6.15 -33.49 -5.14
N ARG A 3 5.11 -34.02 -5.81
CA ARG A 3 4.04 -33.20 -6.41
C ARG A 3 3.05 -32.65 -5.37
N LYS A 4 2.86 -33.37 -4.27
CA LYS A 4 1.96 -32.99 -3.17
C LYS A 4 2.62 -31.94 -2.27
N GLU A 5 3.90 -32.13 -1.94
CA GLU A 5 4.73 -31.15 -1.23
C GLU A 5 4.90 -29.84 -2.01
N LYS A 6 5.06 -29.92 -3.35
CA LYS A 6 5.13 -28.74 -4.21
C LYS A 6 3.81 -27.96 -4.22
N ASN A 7 2.68 -28.66 -4.22
CA ASN A 7 1.36 -28.03 -4.13
C ASN A 7 1.12 -27.36 -2.77
N GLU A 8 1.48 -28.02 -1.67
CA GLU A 8 1.36 -27.43 -0.32
C GLU A 8 2.24 -26.19 -0.15
N LYS A 9 3.48 -26.22 -0.66
CA LYS A 9 4.36 -25.05 -0.66
C LYS A 9 3.77 -23.88 -1.46
N ASN A 10 3.25 -24.15 -2.66
CA ASN A 10 2.68 -23.10 -3.52
C ASN A 10 1.38 -22.52 -2.95
N SER A 11 0.52 -23.33 -2.33
CA SER A 11 -0.68 -22.86 -1.63
C SER A 11 -0.32 -21.90 -0.50
N LYS A 12 0.67 -22.28 0.32
CA LYS A 12 1.13 -21.45 1.44
C LYS A 12 1.76 -20.13 0.98
N LEU A 13 2.44 -20.13 -0.16
CA LEU A 13 2.94 -18.91 -0.79
C LEU A 13 1.80 -18.01 -1.24
N ALA A 14 0.77 -18.54 -1.89
CA ALA A 14 -0.40 -17.77 -2.31
C ALA A 14 -1.12 -17.13 -1.12
N GLU A 15 -1.37 -17.90 -0.06
CA GLU A 15 -1.98 -17.44 1.19
C GLU A 15 -1.14 -16.31 1.82
N THR A 16 0.17 -16.51 1.97
CA THR A 16 1.05 -15.48 2.57
C THR A 16 1.14 -14.22 1.69
N PHE A 17 1.14 -14.39 0.36
CA PHE A 17 1.18 -13.29 -0.60
C PHE A 17 -0.12 -12.47 -0.62
N ALA A 18 -1.23 -13.15 -0.32
CA ALA A 18 -2.56 -12.59 -0.18
C ALA A 18 -2.73 -11.87 1.16
N GLU A 19 -2.41 -12.51 2.30
CA GLU A 19 -2.55 -11.93 3.65
C GLU A 19 -1.75 -10.65 3.85
N ARG A 20 -0.53 -10.58 3.29
CA ARG A 20 0.34 -9.42 3.43
C ARG A 20 -0.11 -8.21 2.59
N ARG A 21 -1.03 -8.42 1.65
CA ARG A 21 -1.64 -7.35 0.86
C ARG A 21 -3.07 -7.14 1.32
N SER A 22 -3.50 -5.90 1.46
CA SER A 22 -4.86 -5.59 1.91
C SER A 22 -5.98 -6.13 0.99
N HIS A 23 -5.64 -6.72 -0.17
CA HIS A 23 -6.57 -7.32 -1.13
C HIS A 23 -6.01 -8.62 -1.75
N VAL A 24 -6.89 -9.62 -1.88
CA VAL A 24 -6.60 -10.90 -2.55
C VAL A 24 -7.10 -10.83 -3.99
N TYR A 25 -6.21 -11.06 -4.96
CA TYR A 25 -6.57 -11.13 -6.38
C TYR A 25 -6.34 -12.54 -6.93
N PRO A 26 -7.17 -13.02 -7.87
CA PRO A 26 -6.96 -14.31 -8.55
C PRO A 26 -5.58 -14.45 -9.21
N ALA A 27 -4.97 -13.33 -9.58
CA ALA A 27 -3.61 -13.30 -10.12
C ALA A 27 -2.55 -13.81 -9.14
N HIS A 28 -2.75 -13.66 -7.82
CA HIS A 28 -1.79 -14.09 -6.81
C HIS A 28 -1.66 -15.62 -6.75
N GLU A 29 -2.79 -16.32 -6.75
CA GLU A 29 -2.83 -17.80 -6.77
C GLU A 29 -2.18 -18.33 -8.05
N TRP A 30 -2.52 -17.73 -9.18
CA TRP A 30 -1.97 -18.13 -10.47
C TRP A 30 -0.45 -17.91 -10.54
N LEU A 31 0.05 -16.77 -10.05
CA LEU A 31 1.48 -16.48 -9.98
C LEU A 31 2.21 -17.43 -9.02
N ALA A 32 1.62 -17.79 -7.88
CA ALA A 32 2.21 -18.76 -6.96
C ALA A 32 2.26 -20.17 -7.57
N GLU A 33 1.29 -20.54 -8.40
CA GLU A 33 1.30 -21.81 -9.11
C GLU A 33 2.36 -21.85 -10.22
N LYS A 34 2.41 -20.81 -11.06
CA LYS A 34 3.23 -20.80 -12.28
C LYS A 34 4.64 -20.25 -12.09
N PHE A 35 4.82 -19.32 -11.16
CA PHE A 35 6.08 -18.62 -10.89
C PHE A 35 6.39 -18.53 -9.37
N PRO A 36 6.47 -19.68 -8.66
CA PRO A 36 6.63 -19.68 -7.21
C PRO A 36 7.93 -19.01 -6.73
N GLU A 37 9.02 -19.07 -7.51
CA GLU A 37 10.27 -18.42 -7.18
C GLU A 37 10.15 -16.89 -7.23
N TYR A 38 9.40 -16.35 -8.20
CA TYR A 38 9.11 -14.91 -8.26
C TYR A 38 8.27 -14.47 -7.06
N VAL A 39 7.24 -15.23 -6.70
CA VAL A 39 6.41 -14.94 -5.53
C VAL A 39 7.24 -14.97 -4.25
N GLN A 40 8.16 -15.93 -4.11
CA GLN A 40 9.09 -15.97 -2.98
C GLN A 40 9.97 -14.71 -2.92
N ILE A 41 10.58 -14.29 -4.02
CA ILE A 41 11.40 -13.06 -4.07
C ILE A 41 10.58 -11.85 -3.63
N MET A 42 9.33 -11.75 -4.07
CA MET A 42 8.45 -10.64 -3.69
C MET A 42 8.05 -10.70 -2.20
N LEU A 43 7.91 -11.89 -1.61
CA LEU A 43 7.68 -12.06 -0.16
C LEU A 43 8.91 -11.71 0.66
N ASP A 44 10.10 -12.08 0.18
CA ASP A 44 11.37 -11.78 0.84
C ASP A 44 11.63 -10.28 0.80
N LEU A 45 11.38 -9.63 -0.34
CA LEU A 45 11.43 -8.18 -0.48
C LEU A 45 10.45 -7.49 0.49
N ASP A 46 9.21 -7.98 0.56
CA ASP A 46 8.22 -7.44 1.50
C ASP A 46 8.66 -7.62 2.97
N PHE A 47 9.26 -8.75 3.32
CA PHE A 47 9.83 -8.96 4.65
C PHE A 47 10.94 -7.96 4.98
N GLU A 48 11.90 -7.76 4.07
CA GLU A 48 13.01 -6.83 4.26
C GLU A 48 12.54 -5.38 4.39
N ILE A 49 11.52 -4.97 3.64
CA ILE A 49 10.97 -3.61 3.68
C ILE A 49 10.00 -3.41 4.85
N ARG A 50 9.17 -4.41 5.17
CA ARG A 50 7.99 -4.25 6.04
C ARG A 50 7.95 -5.12 7.29
N GLN A 51 8.86 -6.07 7.52
CA GLN A 51 8.76 -6.94 8.71
C GLN A 51 10.07 -7.04 9.51
N LYS A 52 11.22 -6.89 8.86
CA LYS A 52 12.51 -6.76 9.53
C LYS A 52 12.50 -5.55 10.46
N THR A 53 13.35 -5.57 11.50
CA THR A 53 13.53 -4.44 12.43
C THR A 53 13.67 -3.13 11.66
N LYS A 54 12.73 -2.22 11.90
CA LYS A 54 12.63 -0.96 11.16
C LYS A 54 13.09 0.19 12.05
N ILE A 55 13.66 1.21 11.43
CA ILE A 55 13.88 2.51 12.07
C ILE A 55 12.56 3.29 12.13
N TYR A 56 11.75 3.19 11.06
CA TYR A 56 10.44 3.84 10.95
C TYR A 56 9.32 2.82 11.11
N ASP A 57 8.26 3.20 11.81
CA ASP A 57 7.10 2.33 12.00
C ASP A 57 6.23 2.20 10.73
N GLU A 58 5.16 1.41 10.82
CA GLU A 58 4.24 1.22 9.69
C GLU A 58 3.51 2.50 9.30
N LYS A 59 3.22 3.36 10.28
CA LYS A 59 2.59 4.67 10.06
C LYS A 59 3.45 5.54 9.14
N MET A 60 4.75 5.63 9.43
CA MET A 60 5.71 6.37 8.61
C MET A 60 5.93 5.73 7.24
N HIS A 61 5.94 4.39 7.15
CA HIS A 61 6.05 3.71 5.86
C HIS A 61 4.86 4.04 4.95
N GLU A 62 3.64 4.12 5.48
CA GLU A 62 2.48 4.54 4.68
C GLU A 62 2.58 6.01 4.26
N LEU A 63 3.06 6.91 5.12
CA LEU A 63 3.32 8.30 4.75
C LEU A 63 4.29 8.40 3.56
N PHE A 64 5.35 7.58 3.53
CA PHE A 64 6.29 7.55 2.40
C PHE A 64 5.63 7.03 1.10
N HIS A 65 4.73 6.05 1.18
CA HIS A 65 3.99 5.58 0.00
C HIS A 65 3.06 6.67 -0.54
N ILE A 66 2.34 7.37 0.34
CA ILE A 66 1.47 8.49 -0.01
C ILE A 66 2.27 9.57 -0.76
N ILE A 67 3.40 9.99 -0.20
CA ILE A 67 4.29 11.00 -0.82
C ILE A 67 4.80 10.52 -2.18
N ALA A 68 5.32 9.28 -2.26
CA ALA A 68 5.87 8.75 -3.50
C ALA A 68 4.82 8.66 -4.62
N LEU A 69 3.60 8.24 -4.29
CA LEU A 69 2.49 8.16 -5.24
C LEU A 69 2.00 9.54 -5.67
N ALA A 70 1.92 10.48 -4.73
CA ALA A 70 1.56 11.87 -5.00
C ALA A 70 2.56 12.53 -5.98
N VAL A 71 3.87 12.36 -5.74
CA VAL A 71 4.93 12.96 -6.56
C VAL A 71 5.12 12.28 -7.91
N LYS A 72 4.99 10.94 -8.00
CA LYS A 72 5.09 10.18 -9.26
C LYS A 72 4.02 10.60 -10.28
N GLY A 73 2.97 11.27 -9.82
CA GLY A 73 1.94 11.87 -10.63
C GLY A 73 0.56 11.42 -10.15
N SER A 74 -0.19 12.38 -9.62
CA SER A 74 -1.63 12.34 -9.42
C SER A 74 -2.36 12.37 -10.78
N ASN A 75 -2.11 11.35 -11.60
CA ASN A 75 -2.91 11.06 -12.80
C ASN A 75 -4.28 10.50 -12.34
N PRO A 76 -5.42 10.91 -12.91
CA PRO A 76 -6.74 10.39 -12.55
C PRO A 76 -6.81 8.87 -12.35
N HIS A 77 -6.06 8.09 -13.15
CA HIS A 77 -6.04 6.64 -13.04
C HIS A 77 -5.32 6.08 -11.80
N ASN A 78 -4.45 6.86 -11.15
CA ASN A 78 -3.68 6.45 -9.96
C ASN A 78 -4.34 6.88 -8.64
N GLN A 79 -5.38 7.71 -8.69
CA GLN A 79 -6.08 8.19 -7.49
C GLN A 79 -6.61 7.05 -6.60
N PRO A 80 -7.17 5.94 -7.13
CA PRO A 80 -7.61 4.83 -6.27
C PRO A 80 -6.48 4.22 -5.43
N HIS A 81 -5.28 4.14 -6.01
CA HIS A 81 -4.11 3.60 -5.33
C HIS A 81 -3.59 4.56 -4.24
N LEU A 82 -3.56 5.86 -4.52
CA LEU A 82 -3.22 6.89 -3.54
C LEU A 82 -4.23 6.89 -2.37
N LYS A 83 -5.53 6.84 -2.68
CA LYS A 83 -6.60 6.77 -1.67
C LYS A 83 -6.47 5.55 -0.77
N ALA A 84 -6.17 4.38 -1.32
CA ALA A 84 -5.96 3.17 -0.52
C ALA A 84 -4.85 3.33 0.53
N HIS A 85 -3.73 3.95 0.14
CA HIS A 85 -2.62 4.23 1.07
C HIS A 85 -2.97 5.31 2.09
N ILE A 86 -3.71 6.37 1.70
CA ILE A 86 -4.21 7.39 2.63
C ILE A 86 -5.14 6.75 3.68
N LYS A 87 -6.13 5.95 3.26
CA LYS A 87 -7.03 5.25 4.18
C LYS A 87 -6.27 4.35 5.16
N LYS A 88 -5.27 3.62 4.67
CA LYS A 88 -4.44 2.76 5.52
C LYS A 88 -3.62 3.59 6.52
N GLY A 89 -3.02 4.69 6.08
CA GLY A 89 -2.30 5.62 6.93
C GLY A 89 -3.17 6.19 8.05
N LEU A 90 -4.38 6.62 7.73
CA LEU A 90 -5.38 7.11 8.70
C LEU A 90 -5.75 6.02 9.73
N LYS A 91 -6.01 4.79 9.27
CA LYS A 91 -6.27 3.62 10.15
C LYS A 91 -5.08 3.26 11.05
N LEU A 92 -3.85 3.61 10.65
CA LEU A 92 -2.63 3.45 11.45
C LEU A 92 -2.33 4.67 12.35
N GLY A 93 -3.21 5.68 12.36
CA GLY A 93 -3.11 6.85 13.22
C GLY A 93 -2.33 8.04 12.66
N LEU A 94 -2.11 8.10 11.33
CA LEU A 94 -1.73 9.39 10.71
C LEU A 94 -2.88 10.37 10.87
N LYS A 95 -2.57 11.61 11.24
CA LYS A 95 -3.54 12.71 11.19
C LYS A 95 -3.62 13.28 9.77
N PRO A 96 -4.80 13.74 9.31
CA PRO A 96 -4.92 14.45 8.04
C PRO A 96 -3.91 15.61 7.90
N GLU A 97 -3.62 16.32 8.99
CA GLU A 97 -2.65 17.41 9.01
C GLU A 97 -1.21 16.93 8.79
N GLU A 98 -0.82 15.77 9.33
CA GLU A 98 0.52 15.17 9.10
C GLU A 98 0.71 14.84 7.62
N ILE A 99 -0.33 14.32 6.96
CA ILE A 99 -0.33 14.01 5.54
C ILE A 99 -0.25 15.29 4.71
N ALA A 100 -1.07 16.29 5.05
CA ALA A 100 -1.10 17.57 4.34
C ALA A 100 0.25 18.30 4.42
N GLU A 101 0.86 18.37 5.61
CA GLU A 101 2.16 19.02 5.81
C GLU A 101 3.25 18.33 4.97
N ALA A 102 3.29 17.00 4.98
CA ALA A 102 4.25 16.25 4.16
C ALA A 102 4.09 16.52 2.66
N LEU A 103 2.84 16.65 2.18
CA LEU A 103 2.54 17.00 0.79
C LEU A 103 2.92 18.46 0.45
N MET A 104 2.79 19.39 1.41
CA MET A 104 3.24 20.78 1.21
C MET A 104 4.74 20.86 0.95
N VAL A 105 5.55 20.06 1.67
CA VAL A 105 7.00 19.96 1.43
C VAL A 105 7.30 19.47 0.00
N CYS A 106 6.44 18.62 -0.56
CA CYS A 106 6.57 18.07 -1.90
C CYS A 106 6.24 19.05 -3.03
N VAL A 107 5.67 20.23 -2.73
CA VAL A 107 5.38 21.26 -3.74
C VAL A 107 6.67 21.75 -4.42
N ASN A 108 7.78 21.86 -3.69
CA ASN A 108 9.06 22.30 -4.25
C ASN A 108 9.60 21.34 -5.33
N PRO A 109 9.72 20.02 -5.07
CA PRO A 109 10.18 19.08 -6.08
C PRO A 109 9.11 18.64 -7.10
N GLY A 110 7.82 18.72 -6.78
CA GLY A 110 6.74 18.12 -7.58
C GLY A 110 5.72 19.10 -8.16
N GLY A 111 5.75 20.38 -7.78
CA GLY A 111 4.79 21.39 -8.19
C GLY A 111 3.47 21.40 -7.40
N ALA A 112 2.70 22.47 -7.54
CA ALA A 112 1.48 22.70 -6.75
C ALA A 112 0.38 21.62 -6.93
N MET A 113 0.33 20.99 -8.11
CA MET A 113 -0.69 19.97 -8.41
C MET A 113 -0.52 18.69 -7.57
N VAL A 114 0.70 18.40 -7.07
CA VAL A 114 0.92 17.30 -6.13
C VAL A 114 0.09 17.51 -4.87
N LEU A 115 0.13 18.72 -4.30
CA LEU A 115 -0.65 19.05 -3.11
C LEU A 115 -2.15 19.04 -3.41
N THR A 116 -2.58 19.79 -4.44
CA THR A 116 -4.01 19.95 -4.76
C THR A 116 -4.72 18.62 -4.96
N TYR A 117 -4.21 17.77 -5.86
CA TYR A 117 -4.88 16.50 -6.13
C TYR A 117 -4.78 15.51 -4.97
N SER A 118 -3.65 15.49 -4.24
CA SER A 118 -3.48 14.55 -3.14
C SER A 118 -4.36 14.90 -1.94
N VAL A 119 -4.56 16.20 -1.67
CA VAL A 119 -5.52 16.65 -0.66
C VAL A 119 -6.95 16.32 -1.10
N THR A 120 -7.31 16.49 -2.37
CA THR A 120 -8.62 16.02 -2.88
C THR A 120 -8.81 14.52 -2.63
N CYS A 121 -7.83 13.69 -2.99
CA CYS A 121 -7.89 12.26 -2.70
C CYS A 121 -7.99 11.96 -1.20
N MET A 122 -7.35 12.75 -0.34
CA MET A 122 -7.45 12.58 1.11
C MET A 122 -8.86 12.87 1.62
N LEU A 123 -9.50 13.93 1.13
CA LEU A 123 -10.87 14.27 1.50
C LEU A 123 -11.86 13.18 1.05
N GLU A 124 -11.75 12.70 -0.19
CA GLU A 124 -12.54 11.57 -0.69
C GLU A 124 -12.30 10.30 0.15
N ALA A 125 -11.05 10.03 0.53
CA ALA A 125 -10.73 8.87 1.36
C ALA A 125 -11.36 8.94 2.76
N LEU A 126 -11.43 10.14 3.35
CA LEU A 126 -12.11 10.37 4.63
C LEU A 126 -13.62 10.16 4.51
N GLU A 127 -14.25 10.70 3.46
CA GLU A 127 -15.67 10.51 3.17
C GLU A 127 -16.00 9.02 3.00
N GLU A 128 -15.25 8.29 2.17
CA GLU A 128 -15.44 6.85 1.99
C GLU A 128 -15.24 6.07 3.29
N LEU A 129 -14.33 6.50 4.18
CA LEU A 129 -14.14 5.85 5.49
C LEU A 129 -15.31 6.09 6.44
N GLU A 130 -15.88 7.30 6.43
CA GLU A 130 -17.09 7.62 7.20
C GLU A 130 -18.28 6.77 6.73
N GLU A 131 -18.46 6.61 5.42
CA GLU A 131 -19.45 5.72 4.83
C GLU A 131 -19.22 4.24 5.20
N GLU A 132 -17.95 3.82 5.34
CA GLU A 132 -17.55 2.50 5.84
C GLU A 132 -17.76 2.33 7.37
N GLY A 133 -18.19 3.39 8.08
CA GLY A 133 -18.44 3.37 9.53
C GLY A 133 -17.18 3.52 10.40
N TRP A 134 -16.07 4.02 9.85
CA TRP A 134 -14.87 4.34 10.61
C TRP A 134 -15.06 5.64 11.41
N GLN A 135 -14.73 5.64 12.70
CA GLN A 135 -15.03 6.77 13.61
C GLN A 135 -13.83 7.61 14.05
N GLY A 136 -12.65 7.41 13.45
CA GLY A 136 -11.45 8.22 13.71
C GLY A 136 -10.75 7.89 15.03
#